data_AF-A0A5A9ZAT4-F1
#
_entry.id   AF-A0A5A9ZAT4-F1
#
_cell.length_a   1.000
_cell.length_b   1.000
_cell.length_c   1.000
_cell.angle_alpha   90.00
_cell.angle_beta   90.00
_cell.angle_gamma   90.00
#
_symmetry.space_group_name_H-M   'P 1'
#
loop_
_entity.id
_entity.type
_entity.pdbx_description
1 polymer ?
#
loop_
_entity_poly.entity_id
_entity_poly.type
_entity_poly.pdbx_seq_one_letter_code
_entity_poly.pdbx_strand_id
1 'polypeptide(L)'
;MSQPNDILEPRLVAVDSYYLSVINDRIQDLSNDAESLAMALSAINTNDDASKGVIVAVRSALLANSELASIVSEMMDGLITLPTVEVTSHE
;
A
#
# COMPACT_ATOMS: atom_id res chain seq x y z
N MET A 1 35.23 1.81 26.17
CA MET A 1 33.85 2.12 26.59
C MET A 1 32.99 2.08 25.34
N SER A 2 32.25 0.99 25.13
CA SER A 2 31.34 0.85 23.99
C SER A 2 29.94 1.25 24.45
N GLN A 3 29.35 2.28 23.83
CA GLN A 3 27.94 2.62 24.07
C GLN A 3 27.08 1.44 23.57
N PRO A 4 26.10 0.96 24.35
CA PRO A 4 25.15 0.00 23.83
C PRO A 4 24.31 0.75 22.79
N ASN A 5 24.21 0.18 21.58
CA ASN A 5 23.17 0.58 20.64
C ASN A 5 21.84 0.60 21.41
N ASP A 6 21.13 1.73 21.40
CA ASP A 6 19.74 1.82 21.81
C ASP A 6 18.92 0.92 20.88
N ILE A 7 18.86 -0.37 21.21
CA ILE A 7 17.89 -1.30 20.63
C ILE A 7 16.55 -0.79 21.14
N LEU A 8 15.82 -0.09 20.27
CA LEU A 8 14.44 0.29 20.56
C LEU A 8 13.66 -0.99 20.83
N GLU A 9 13.31 -1.24 22.10
CA GLU A 9 12.46 -2.37 22.43
C GLU A 9 11.16 -2.28 21.63
N PRO A 10 10.66 -3.39 21.05
CA PRO A 10 9.39 -3.40 20.34
C PRO A 10 8.29 -2.85 21.25
N ARG A 11 7.75 -1.68 20.91
CA ARG A 11 6.61 -1.11 21.62
C ARG A 11 5.34 -1.69 21.03
N LEU A 12 4.57 -2.40 21.84
CA LEU A 12 3.21 -2.80 21.50
C LEU A 12 2.34 -1.53 21.45
N VAL A 13 1.89 -1.17 20.25
CA VAL A 13 0.91 -0.10 20.04
C VAL A 13 -0.40 -0.77 19.70
N ALA A 14 -1.42 -0.54 20.52
CA ALA A 14 -2.78 -0.94 20.17
C ALA A 14 -3.24 -0.07 18.98
N VAL A 15 -3.51 -0.71 17.85
CA VAL A 15 -4.05 -0.04 16.66
C VAL A 15 -5.49 -0.49 16.51
N ASP A 16 -6.40 0.47 16.43
CA ASP A 16 -7.82 0.21 16.20
C ASP A 16 -7.99 -0.40 14.81
N SER A 17 -8.71 -1.53 14.73
CA SER A 17 -9.02 -2.19 13.46
C SER A 17 -9.81 -1.26 12.53
N TYR A 18 -10.58 -0.32 13.07
CA TYR A 18 -11.24 0.73 12.28
C TYR A 18 -10.24 1.57 11.48
N TYR A 19 -9.14 2.03 12.10
CA TYR A 19 -8.14 2.81 11.37
C TYR A 19 -7.42 1.97 10.32
N LEU A 20 -7.16 0.69 10.61
CA LEU A 20 -6.57 -0.22 9.62
C LEU A 20 -7.51 -0.44 8.43
N SER A 21 -8.82 -0.59 8.66
CA SER A 21 -9.83 -0.69 7.59
C SER A 21 -9.87 0.58 6.73
N VAL A 22 -9.89 1.77 7.33
CA VAL A 22 -9.88 3.03 6.57
C VAL A 22 -8.61 3.17 5.72
N ILE A 23 -7.45 2.75 6.26
CA ILE A 23 -6.19 2.73 5.50
C ILE A 23 -6.29 1.72 4.35
N ASN A 24 -6.86 0.55 4.60
CA ASN A 24 -7.05 -0.49 3.59
C ASN A 24 -7.92 -0.02 2.43
N ASP A 25 -9.07 0.58 2.72
CA ASP A 25 -9.98 1.14 1.72
C ASP A 25 -9.25 2.16 0.84
N ARG A 26 -8.41 3.01 1.46
CA ARG A 26 -7.62 4.00 0.72
C ARG A 26 -6.55 3.36 -0.17
N ILE A 27 -5.94 2.26 0.26
CA ILE A 27 -4.98 1.51 -0.56
C ILE A 27 -5.69 0.90 -1.77
N GLN A 28 -6.90 0.34 -1.58
CA GLN A 28 -7.71 -0.21 -2.67
C GLN A 28 -8.14 0.87 -3.67
N ASP A 29 -8.57 2.05 -3.18
CA ASP A 29 -8.86 3.20 -4.04
C ASP A 29 -7.66 3.57 -4.92
N LEU A 30 -6.46 3.65 -4.33
CA LEU A 30 -5.22 3.97 -5.07
C LEU A 30 -4.87 2.89 -6.09
N SER A 31 -5.12 1.62 -5.77
CA SER A 31 -4.93 0.52 -6.73
C SER A 31 -5.84 0.69 -7.95
N ASN A 32 -7.13 0.92 -7.70
CA ASN A 32 -8.15 1.08 -8.73
C ASN A 32 -7.90 2.31 -9.60
N ASP A 33 -7.50 3.43 -8.99
CA ASP A 33 -7.15 4.66 -9.71
C ASP A 33 -5.94 4.46 -10.61
N ALA A 34 -4.90 3.78 -10.11
CA ALA A 34 -3.70 3.50 -10.88
C ALA A 34 -3.99 2.59 -12.08
N GLU A 35 -4.77 1.52 -11.88
CA GLU A 35 -5.21 0.64 -12.96
C GLU A 35 -6.05 1.39 -14.00
N SER A 36 -7.02 2.19 -13.56
CA SER A 36 -7.89 2.99 -14.42
C SER A 36 -7.11 3.98 -15.28
N LEU A 37 -6.12 4.67 -14.69
CA LEU A 37 -5.23 5.56 -15.43
C LEU A 37 -4.36 4.81 -16.44
N ALA A 38 -3.87 3.62 -16.10
CA ALA A 38 -3.11 2.76 -17.02
C ALA A 38 -3.97 2.33 -18.23
N MET A 39 -5.25 2.01 -18.00
CA MET A 39 -6.21 1.71 -19.06
C MET A 39 -6.47 2.94 -19.94
N ALA A 40 -6.68 4.11 -19.33
CA ALA A 40 -6.88 5.37 -20.06
C ALA A 40 -5.68 5.73 -20.96
N LEU A 41 -4.45 5.55 -20.46
CA LEU A 41 -3.24 5.75 -21.26
C LEU A 41 -3.16 4.81 -22.46
N SER A 42 -3.70 3.61 -22.37
CA SER A 42 -3.73 2.66 -23.50
C SER A 42 -4.66 3.10 -24.63
N ALA A 43 -5.58 4.03 -24.37
CA ALA A 43 -6.45 4.62 -25.39
C ALA A 43 -5.82 5.82 -26.13
N ILE A 44 -4.69 6.36 -25.63
CA ILE A 44 -4.02 7.50 -26.27
C ILE A 44 -3.22 7.00 -27.47
N ASN A 45 -3.59 7.49 -28.65
CA ASN A 45 -2.83 7.23 -29.87
C ASN A 45 -2.00 8.47 -30.25
N THR A 46 -0.71 8.26 -30.51
CA THR A 46 0.21 9.32 -30.94
C THR A 46 1.17 8.79 -32.00
N ASN A 47 1.54 9.65 -32.95
CA ASN A 47 2.47 9.31 -34.03
C ASN A 47 3.93 9.55 -33.65
N ASP A 48 4.19 10.25 -32.54
CA ASP A 48 5.54 10.52 -32.05
C ASP A 48 6.07 9.34 -31.22
N ASP A 49 7.20 8.76 -31.64
CA ASP A 49 7.76 7.56 -31.03
C ASP A 49 8.28 7.81 -29.61
N ALA A 50 8.80 9.01 -29.32
CA ALA A 50 9.20 9.37 -27.97
C ALA A 50 7.99 9.38 -27.02
N SER A 51 6.88 10.00 -27.45
CA SER A 51 5.61 10.01 -26.72
C SER A 51 5.06 8.60 -26.48
N LYS A 52 5.13 7.70 -27.47
CA LYS A 52 4.74 6.29 -27.26
C LYS A 52 5.57 5.62 -26.17
N GLY A 53 6.89 5.84 -26.19
CA GLY A 53 7.80 5.33 -25.17
C GLY A 53 7.44 5.82 -23.76
N VAL A 54 7.16 7.12 -23.62
CA VAL A 54 6.71 7.71 -22.36
C VAL A 54 5.39 7.12 -21.90
N ILE A 55 4.39 7.03 -22.79
CA ILE A 55 3.07 6.45 -22.46
C ILE A 55 3.21 5.01 -21.95
N VAL A 56 4.02 4.19 -22.62
CA VAL A 56 4.28 2.80 -22.21
C VAL A 56 4.95 2.77 -20.84
N ALA A 57 5.96 3.59 -20.60
CA ALA A 57 6.66 3.64 -19.31
C ALA A 57 5.74 4.06 -18.15
N VAL A 58 4.95 5.11 -18.34
CA VAL A 58 4.01 5.59 -17.31
C VAL A 58 2.92 4.54 -17.05
N ARG A 59 2.38 3.91 -18.10
CA ARG A 59 1.42 2.82 -17.96
C ARG A 59 1.99 1.65 -17.16
N SER A 60 3.20 1.21 -17.47
CA SER A 60 3.85 0.12 -16.74
C SER A 60 4.08 0.46 -15.27
N ALA A 61 4.47 1.70 -14.96
CA ALA A 61 4.62 2.15 -13.57
C ALA A 61 3.27 2.16 -12.82
N LEU A 62 2.19 2.61 -13.46
CA LEU A 62 0.85 2.61 -12.86
C LEU A 62 0.36 1.20 -12.57
N LEU A 63 0.53 0.25 -13.50
CA LEU A 63 0.16 -1.15 -13.27
C LEU A 63 0.95 -1.78 -12.12
N ALA A 64 2.26 -1.52 -12.05
CA ALA A 64 3.09 -2.01 -10.94
C ALA A 64 2.66 -1.41 -9.58
N ASN A 65 2.25 -0.15 -9.56
CA ASN A 65 1.72 0.49 -8.35
C ASN A 65 0.37 -0.10 -7.93
N SER A 66 -0.51 -0.41 -8.87
CA SER A 66 -1.78 -1.09 -8.60
C SER A 66 -1.55 -2.48 -8.00
N GLU A 67 -0.64 -3.27 -8.58
CA GLU A 67 -0.28 -4.59 -8.05
C GLU A 67 0.30 -4.49 -6.64
N LEU A 68 1.22 -3.56 -6.40
CA LEU A 68 1.79 -3.36 -5.07
C LEU A 68 0.73 -2.93 -4.05
N ALA A 69 -0.17 -2.01 -4.43
CA ALA A 69 -1.27 -1.60 -3.57
C ALA A 69 -2.18 -2.79 -3.22
N SER A 70 -2.49 -3.66 -4.18
CA SER A 70 -3.25 -4.89 -3.93
C SER A 70 -2.58 -5.79 -2.88
N ILE A 71 -1.25 -6.02 -3.01
CA ILE A 71 -0.49 -6.83 -2.05
C ILE A 71 -0.52 -6.20 -0.65
N VAL A 72 -0.32 -4.88 -0.54
CA VAL A 72 -0.36 -4.19 0.76
C VAL A 72 -1.76 -4.24 1.35
N SER A 73 -2.82 -4.18 0.53
CA SER A 73 -4.20 -4.35 0.98
C SER A 73 -4.44 -5.73 1.58
N GLU A 74 -3.96 -6.80 0.92
CA GLU A 74 -4.04 -8.17 1.47
C GLU A 74 -3.30 -8.31 2.80
N MET A 75 -2.12 -7.68 2.93
CA MET A 75 -1.40 -7.64 4.22
C MET A 75 -2.21 -6.91 5.29
N MET A 76 -2.89 -5.83 4.93
CA MET A 76 -3.72 -5.04 5.84
C MET A 76 -4.96 -5.82 6.29
N ASP A 77 -5.63 -6.55 5.38
CA ASP A 77 -6.72 -7.48 5.72
C ASP A 77 -6.28 -8.53 6.75
N GLY A 78 -5.05 -9.03 6.59
CA GLY A 78 -4.43 -9.92 7.57
C GLY A 78 -4.31 -9.28 8.96
N LEU A 79 -3.96 -7.99 9.04
CA LEU A 79 -3.86 -7.27 10.31
C LEU A 79 -5.23 -6.93 10.92
N ILE A 80 -6.20 -6.52 10.10
CA ILE A 80 -7.57 -6.19 10.52
C ILE A 80 -8.26 -7.39 11.16
N THR A 81 -7.98 -8.59 10.62
CA THR A 81 -8.60 -9.84 11.07
C THR A 81 -7.90 -10.50 12.25
N LEU A 82 -6.78 -9.94 12.74
CA LEU A 82 -6.11 -10.45 13.93
C LEU A 82 -7.05 -10.35 15.16
N PRO A 83 -7.05 -11.36 16.04
CA PRO A 83 -7.78 -11.28 17.30
C PRO A 83 -7.32 -10.05 18.09
N THR A 84 -8.28 -9.29 18.61
CA THR A 84 -7.99 -8.20 19.55
C THR A 84 -7.32 -8.78 20.78
N VAL A 85 -6.09 -8.34 21.06
CA VAL A 85 -5.41 -8.67 22.31
C VAL A 85 -6.07 -7.86 23.42
N GLU A 86 -6.85 -8.51 24.28
CA GLU A 86 -7.28 -7.90 25.52
C GLU A 86 -6.04 -7.62 26.36
N VAL A 87 -5.84 -6.35 26.73
CA VAL A 87 -4.81 -5.99 27.70
C VAL A 87 -5.27 -6.56 29.03
N THR A 88 -4.75 -7.72 29.43
CA THR A 88 -4.87 -8.20 30.79
C THR A 88 -4.21 -7.16 31.70
N SER A 89 -5.02 -6.36 32.38
CA SER A 89 -4.58 -5.52 33.48
C SER A 89 -4.03 -6.45 34.56
N HIS A 90 -2.71 -6.63 34.60
CA HIS A 90 -2.07 -7.13 35.81
C HIS A 90 -2.18 -6.01 36.85
N GLU A 91 -3.15 -6.15 37.75
CA GLU A 91 -3.15 -5.47 39.06
C GLU A 91 -1.91 -5.87 39.87
#